data_AF-A0A1C5VTW5-F1
#
_entry.id   AF-A0A1C5VTW5-F1
#
_cell.length_a   1.000
_cell.length_b   1.000
_cell.length_c   1.000
_cell.angle_alpha   90.00
_cell.angle_beta   90.00
_cell.angle_gamma   90.00
#
_symmetry.space_group_name_H-M   'P 1'
#
loop_
_entity.id
_entity.type
_entity.pdbx_description
1 polymer ?
#
loop_
_entity_poly.entity_id
_entity_poly.type
_entity_poly.pdbx_seq_one_letter_code
_entity_poly.pdbx_strand_id
1 'polypeptide(L)'
;MSRSQFAVYQLKKKPELRNLLFRTYEELAQDQIPVQVKNYEQVYLGTMKPGETPEQIKKELEKKQPHNYKGHAISTSDVMILNDNGITTVYYVNKDAFIEISDFMKVASSENGGLTKDTVGYEIEGKDGSWEVIDYLLVEGKNYFLMEHEQYGKDVAYVVLNQDGKVIVDSTYNGFDDAVKQKILDSLHPPVQEQTENSKPKLDNWQKYLENGEYLRSAEITEEANYNMIDGLRNNSAPKDKKKRPKESVLAKLNEKKEEVAKRSGQKAMQQIMGQDVERTKK
;
A
#
# COMPACT_ATOMS: atom_id res chain seq x y z
N MET A 1 1.54 4.95 -5.97
CA MET A 1 1.48 4.55 -7.39
C MET A 1 1.38 3.04 -7.43
N SER A 2 0.18 2.51 -7.64
CA SER A 2 -0.05 1.11 -8.00
C SER A 2 0.77 0.81 -9.26
N ARG A 3 1.66 -0.17 -9.20
CA ARG A 3 2.46 -0.60 -10.36
C ARG A 3 1.69 -1.74 -11.02
N SER A 4 1.12 -1.51 -12.19
CA SER A 4 0.52 -2.59 -12.99
C SER A 4 1.62 -3.58 -13.40
N GLN A 5 1.34 -4.87 -13.24
CA GLN A 5 2.28 -5.96 -13.43
C GLN A 5 1.62 -7.08 -14.20
N PHE A 6 2.44 -7.91 -14.84
CA PHE A 6 1.93 -9.14 -15.44
C PHE A 6 2.91 -10.28 -15.20
N ALA A 7 2.38 -11.49 -15.12
CA ALA A 7 3.13 -12.71 -14.98
C ALA A 7 2.77 -13.68 -16.11
N VAL A 8 3.77 -14.45 -16.55
CA VAL A 8 3.59 -15.50 -17.54
C VAL A 8 3.83 -16.84 -16.86
N TYR A 9 2.87 -17.75 -17.03
CA TYR A 9 2.86 -19.09 -16.51
C TYR A 9 2.88 -20.09 -17.67
N GLN A 10 3.77 -21.07 -17.59
CA GLN A 10 3.87 -22.14 -18.59
C GLN A 10 3.70 -23.50 -17.93
N LEU A 11 3.19 -24.47 -18.68
CA LEU A 11 3.04 -25.84 -18.18
C LEU A 11 4.40 -26.40 -17.72
N LYS A 12 4.40 -27.05 -16.54
CA LYS A 12 5.59 -27.72 -16.02
C LYS A 12 6.02 -28.83 -16.97
N LYS A 13 7.34 -29.00 -17.12
CA LYS A 13 7.94 -30.05 -17.97
C LYS A 13 7.85 -31.44 -17.34
N LYS A 14 6.64 -31.92 -17.06
CA LYS A 14 6.35 -33.25 -16.53
C LYS A 14 5.79 -34.17 -17.63
N PRO A 15 6.12 -35.47 -17.64
CA PRO A 15 5.59 -36.41 -18.63
C PRO A 15 4.06 -36.48 -18.61
N GLU A 16 3.45 -36.37 -17.43
CA GLU A 16 1.99 -36.38 -17.22
C GLU A 16 1.28 -35.19 -17.89
N LEU A 17 1.96 -34.06 -18.06
CA LEU A 17 1.37 -32.83 -18.59
C LEU A 17 1.62 -32.65 -20.09
N ARG A 18 2.35 -33.57 -20.74
CA ARG A 18 2.68 -33.47 -22.17
C ARG A 18 1.43 -33.45 -23.05
N ASN A 19 0.37 -34.13 -22.65
CA ASN A 19 -0.89 -34.20 -23.38
C ASN A 19 -1.69 -32.88 -23.34
N LEU A 20 -1.30 -31.96 -22.45
CA LEU A 20 -1.92 -30.64 -22.29
C LEU A 20 -1.19 -29.54 -23.06
N LEU A 21 0.01 -29.82 -23.58
CA LEU A 21 0.78 -28.84 -24.35
C LEU A 21 0.08 -28.55 -25.69
N PHE A 22 0.00 -27.26 -26.03
CA PHE A 22 -0.61 -26.76 -27.27
C PHE A 22 -2.09 -27.12 -27.46
N ARG A 23 -2.78 -27.54 -26.40
CA ARG A 23 -4.24 -27.69 -26.40
C ARG A 23 -4.90 -26.32 -26.46
N THR A 24 -5.99 -26.25 -27.20
CA THR A 24 -6.91 -25.12 -27.17
C THR A 24 -7.81 -25.19 -25.93
N TYR A 25 -8.43 -24.07 -25.56
CA TYR A 25 -9.32 -24.06 -24.40
C TYR A 25 -10.59 -24.90 -24.65
N GLU A 26 -11.07 -24.92 -25.89
CA GLU A 26 -12.24 -25.68 -26.32
C GLU A 26 -12.02 -27.19 -26.14
N GLU A 27 -10.83 -27.67 -26.48
CA GLU A 27 -10.44 -29.07 -26.27
C GLU A 27 -10.35 -29.42 -24.78
N LEU A 28 -9.81 -28.52 -23.96
CA LEU A 28 -9.75 -28.72 -22.51
C LEU A 28 -11.16 -28.75 -21.90
N ALA A 29 -12.07 -27.90 -22.36
CA ALA A 29 -13.46 -27.88 -21.93
C ALA A 29 -14.20 -29.16 -22.33
N GLN A 30 -13.99 -29.65 -23.56
CA GLN A 30 -14.58 -30.91 -24.04
C GLN A 30 -14.11 -32.12 -23.22
N ASP A 31 -12.82 -32.16 -22.87
CA ASP A 31 -12.22 -33.23 -22.06
C ASP A 31 -12.44 -33.02 -20.54
N GLN A 32 -13.14 -31.95 -20.14
CA GLN A 32 -13.39 -31.54 -18.75
C GLN A 32 -12.10 -31.39 -17.92
N ILE A 33 -11.02 -30.93 -18.54
CA ILE A 33 -9.71 -30.76 -17.91
C ILE A 33 -9.58 -29.32 -17.39
N PRO A 34 -9.53 -29.10 -16.06
CA PRO A 34 -9.41 -27.76 -15.51
C PRO A 34 -7.98 -27.21 -15.65
N VAL A 35 -7.87 -25.92 -16.00
CA VAL A 35 -6.61 -25.17 -16.02
C VAL A 35 -6.27 -24.74 -14.59
N GLN A 36 -5.31 -25.43 -13.95
CA GLN A 36 -4.96 -25.18 -12.55
C GLN A 36 -3.50 -24.76 -12.38
N VAL A 37 -3.24 -23.72 -11.58
CA VAL A 37 -1.89 -23.18 -11.32
C VAL A 37 -0.88 -24.24 -10.87
N LYS A 38 -1.32 -25.31 -10.19
CA LYS A 38 -0.44 -26.42 -9.76
C LYS A 38 0.32 -27.09 -10.90
N ASN A 39 -0.25 -27.10 -12.10
CA ASN A 39 0.32 -27.69 -13.31
C ASN A 39 1.28 -26.74 -14.03
N TYR A 40 1.32 -25.47 -13.62
CA TYR A 40 2.07 -24.40 -14.25
C TYR A 40 3.22 -23.91 -13.37
N GLU A 41 4.19 -23.25 -13.98
CA GLU A 41 5.31 -22.58 -13.36
C GLU A 41 5.39 -21.15 -13.89
N GLN A 42 5.64 -20.20 -12.99
CA GLN A 42 5.85 -18.80 -13.36
C GLN A 42 7.22 -18.66 -14.02
N VAL A 43 7.25 -18.36 -15.32
CA VAL A 43 8.49 -18.22 -16.10
C VAL A 43 8.97 -16.77 -16.19
N TYR A 44 8.06 -15.83 -15.98
CA TYR A 44 8.35 -14.41 -16.09
C TYR A 44 7.40 -13.56 -15.24
N LEU A 45 7.94 -12.43 -14.76
CA LEU A 45 7.20 -11.36 -14.09
C LEU A 45 7.73 -10.03 -14.64
N GLY A 46 6.81 -9.20 -15.13
CA GLY A 46 7.10 -7.90 -15.71
C GLY A 46 6.16 -6.82 -15.20
N THR A 47 6.47 -5.59 -15.58
CA THR A 47 5.62 -4.42 -15.39
C THR A 47 4.89 -4.12 -16.68
N MET A 48 3.62 -3.73 -16.61
CA MET A 48 2.82 -3.27 -17.76
C MET A 48 2.37 -1.83 -17.58
N LYS A 49 1.94 -1.18 -18.66
CA LYS A 49 1.25 0.11 -18.59
C LYS A 49 -0.22 -0.14 -18.19
N PRO A 50 -0.85 0.78 -17.45
CA PRO A 50 -2.28 0.67 -17.17
C PRO A 50 -3.12 0.62 -18.45
N GLY A 51 -4.08 -0.29 -18.51
CA GLY A 51 -4.92 -0.55 -19.69
C GLY A 51 -4.24 -1.31 -20.84
N GLU A 52 -3.02 -1.84 -20.66
CA GLU A 52 -2.40 -2.71 -21.67
C GLU A 52 -3.14 -4.05 -21.81
N THR A 53 -3.32 -4.47 -23.05
CA THR A 53 -3.95 -5.75 -23.39
C THR A 53 -2.93 -6.89 -23.42
N PRO A 54 -3.35 -8.14 -23.19
CA PRO A 54 -2.45 -9.30 -23.26
C PRO A 54 -1.79 -9.45 -24.66
N GLU A 55 -2.49 -9.05 -25.73
CA GLU A 55 -1.96 -9.00 -27.09
C GLU A 55 -0.76 -8.04 -27.23
N GLN A 56 -0.88 -6.83 -26.67
CA GLN A 56 0.19 -5.83 -26.69
C GLN A 56 1.40 -6.32 -25.92
N ILE A 57 1.19 -6.89 -24.72
CA ILE A 57 2.25 -7.45 -23.88
C ILE A 57 2.97 -8.59 -24.61
N LYS A 58 2.23 -9.52 -25.23
CA LYS A 58 2.81 -10.60 -26.03
C LYS A 58 3.69 -10.06 -27.15
N LYS A 59 3.19 -9.06 -27.90
CA LYS A 59 3.94 -8.42 -28.99
C LYS A 59 5.20 -7.71 -28.51
N GLU A 60 5.18 -7.08 -27.33
CA GLU A 60 6.37 -6.45 -26.75
C GLU A 60 7.42 -7.50 -26.33
N LEU A 61 6.99 -8.59 -25.70
CA LEU A 61 7.88 -9.69 -25.29
C LEU A 61 8.52 -10.41 -26.49
N GLU A 62 7.79 -10.58 -27.58
CA GLU A 62 8.31 -11.17 -28.83
C GLU A 62 9.36 -10.27 -29.49
N LYS A 63 9.18 -8.94 -29.45
CA LYS A 63 10.18 -7.99 -30.00
C LYS A 63 11.48 -8.02 -29.21
N LYS A 64 11.40 -8.07 -27.89
CA LYS A 64 12.57 -8.04 -27.00
C LYS A 64 12.32 -8.93 -25.79
N GLN A 65 12.80 -10.17 -25.89
CA GLN A 65 12.70 -11.10 -24.78
C GLN A 65 13.58 -10.63 -23.61
N PRO A 66 13.04 -10.48 -22.40
CA PRO A 66 13.79 -10.07 -21.22
C PRO A 66 14.82 -11.14 -20.79
N HIS A 67 15.97 -10.72 -20.25
CA HIS A 67 17.03 -11.63 -19.81
C HIS A 67 16.62 -12.59 -18.68
N ASN A 68 15.65 -12.17 -17.86
CA ASN A 68 15.11 -12.97 -16.76
C ASN A 68 13.93 -13.88 -17.17
N TYR A 69 13.62 -13.97 -18.46
CA TYR A 69 12.58 -14.85 -18.97
C TYR A 69 13.09 -16.30 -19.01
N LYS A 70 12.52 -17.19 -18.20
CA LYS A 70 13.01 -18.58 -18.00
C LYS A 70 12.27 -19.64 -18.83
N GLY A 71 11.43 -19.22 -19.78
CA GLY A 71 10.56 -20.10 -20.55
C GLY A 71 10.75 -20.01 -22.06
N HIS A 72 9.80 -20.56 -22.80
CA HIS A 72 9.69 -20.38 -24.25
C HIS A 72 8.82 -19.16 -24.60
N ALA A 73 8.85 -18.69 -25.85
CA ALA A 73 7.96 -17.61 -26.29
C ALA A 73 6.49 -17.98 -26.02
N ILE A 74 5.66 -16.98 -25.68
CA ILE A 74 4.26 -17.20 -25.32
C ILE A 74 3.52 -17.92 -26.44
N SER A 75 2.97 -19.09 -26.12
CA SER A 75 2.30 -19.95 -27.10
C SER A 75 0.99 -20.52 -26.57
N THR A 76 0.24 -21.21 -27.44
CA THR A 76 -0.99 -21.91 -27.06
C THR A 76 -0.71 -22.81 -25.85
N SER A 77 -1.62 -22.83 -24.87
CA SER A 77 -1.51 -23.51 -23.58
C SER A 77 -0.73 -22.79 -22.46
N ASP A 78 -0.17 -21.62 -22.73
CA ASP A 78 0.35 -20.76 -21.68
C ASP A 78 -0.77 -19.98 -20.97
N VAL A 79 -0.47 -19.42 -19.80
CA VAL A 79 -1.38 -18.58 -19.03
C VAL A 79 -0.71 -17.25 -18.70
N MET A 80 -1.43 -16.15 -18.92
CA MET A 80 -1.00 -14.80 -18.56
C MET A 80 -1.87 -14.27 -17.43
N ILE A 81 -1.24 -13.77 -16.37
CA ILE A 81 -1.92 -13.07 -15.29
C ILE A 81 -1.57 -11.59 -15.43
N LEU A 82 -2.57 -10.74 -15.62
CA LEU A 82 -2.41 -9.30 -15.66
C LEU A 82 -2.96 -8.73 -14.37
N ASN A 83 -2.18 -7.91 -13.69
CA ASN A 83 -2.61 -7.10 -12.57
C ASN A 83 -2.57 -5.63 -13.02
N ASP A 84 -3.74 -5.07 -13.31
CA ASP A 84 -3.85 -3.66 -13.66
C ASP A 84 -4.48 -2.88 -12.51
N ASN A 85 -3.71 -1.97 -11.92
CA ASN A 85 -4.13 -1.20 -10.73
C ASN A 85 -4.72 -2.08 -9.63
N GLY A 86 -4.13 -3.25 -9.35
CA GLY A 86 -4.62 -4.16 -8.32
C GLY A 86 -5.69 -5.15 -8.79
N ILE A 87 -6.33 -4.92 -9.93
CA ILE A 87 -7.31 -5.83 -10.53
C ILE A 87 -6.55 -6.95 -11.25
N THR A 88 -6.72 -8.18 -10.80
CA THR A 88 -6.04 -9.34 -11.37
C THR A 88 -6.98 -10.10 -12.30
N THR A 89 -6.64 -10.12 -13.58
CA THR A 89 -7.34 -10.92 -14.61
C THR A 89 -6.41 -11.99 -15.14
N VAL A 90 -6.92 -13.19 -15.35
CA VAL A 90 -6.15 -14.32 -15.85
C VAL A 90 -6.64 -14.70 -17.24
N TYR A 91 -5.70 -14.87 -18.17
CA TYR A 91 -5.96 -15.21 -19.55
C TYR A 91 -5.27 -16.52 -19.92
N TYR A 92 -6.01 -17.44 -20.48
CA TYR A 92 -5.48 -18.59 -21.19
C TYR A 92 -5.09 -18.18 -22.61
N VAL A 93 -3.88 -18.52 -23.01
CA VAL A 93 -3.38 -18.25 -24.36
C VAL A 93 -3.91 -19.34 -25.29
N ASN A 94 -4.91 -18.99 -26.09
CA ASN A 94 -5.39 -19.85 -27.17
C ASN A 94 -4.63 -19.53 -28.48
N LYS A 95 -4.93 -20.27 -29.54
CA LYS A 95 -4.26 -20.13 -30.84
C LYS A 95 -4.38 -18.72 -31.42
N ASP A 96 -5.60 -18.18 -31.46
CA ASP A 96 -5.92 -16.91 -32.12
C ASP A 96 -6.56 -15.88 -31.16
N ALA A 97 -6.66 -16.20 -29.87
CA ALA A 97 -7.32 -15.35 -28.88
C ALA A 97 -6.77 -15.57 -27.45
N PHE A 98 -7.08 -14.64 -26.56
CA PHE A 98 -6.86 -14.76 -25.13
C PHE A 98 -8.21 -14.97 -24.45
N ILE A 99 -8.37 -16.10 -23.76
CA ILE A 99 -9.62 -16.46 -23.09
C ILE A 99 -9.50 -16.13 -21.62
N GLU A 100 -10.36 -15.27 -21.10
CA GLU A 100 -10.41 -14.97 -19.68
C GLU A 100 -10.85 -16.21 -18.88
N ILE A 101 -10.06 -16.60 -17.89
CA ILE A 101 -10.31 -17.79 -17.07
C ILE A 101 -10.24 -17.43 -15.58
N SER A 102 -11.37 -17.49 -14.88
CA SER A 102 -11.38 -17.14 -13.46
C SER A 102 -10.67 -18.24 -12.62
N ASP A 103 -10.87 -19.52 -12.95
CA ASP A 103 -10.53 -20.71 -12.11
C ASP A 103 -9.05 -21.04 -11.89
N PHE A 104 -8.11 -20.27 -12.46
CA PHE A 104 -6.68 -20.63 -12.47
C PHE A 104 -6.02 -20.68 -11.08
N MET A 105 -6.28 -19.67 -10.25
CA MET A 105 -5.57 -19.43 -8.98
C MET A 105 -6.20 -20.14 -7.77
N LYS A 106 -7.23 -20.98 -7.98
CA LYS A 106 -7.88 -21.72 -6.90
C LYS A 106 -6.94 -22.74 -6.28
N VAL A 107 -6.27 -22.33 -5.19
CA VAL A 107 -5.80 -23.26 -4.16
C VAL A 107 -7.06 -23.79 -3.49
N ALA A 108 -7.19 -25.12 -3.39
CA ALA A 108 -8.29 -25.77 -2.69
C ALA A 108 -8.56 -25.05 -1.37
N SER A 109 -9.75 -24.48 -1.29
CA SER A 109 -10.43 -23.88 -0.15
C SER A 109 -9.57 -23.62 1.09
N SER A 110 -9.32 -22.34 1.39
CA SER A 110 -9.06 -21.96 2.77
C SER A 110 -10.28 -22.40 3.59
N GLU A 111 -10.07 -23.25 4.58
CA GLU A 111 -11.05 -23.89 5.48
C GLU A 111 -11.84 -22.90 6.36
N ASN A 112 -11.85 -21.61 6.03
CA ASN A 112 -12.39 -20.53 6.83
C ASN A 112 -13.75 -20.05 6.33
N GLY A 113 -14.69 -20.94 6.00
CA GLY A 113 -16.14 -20.64 5.88
C GLY A 113 -16.57 -19.41 5.09
N GLY A 114 -15.71 -18.84 4.24
CA GLY A 114 -15.97 -17.66 3.44
C GLY A 114 -16.65 -18.03 2.13
N LEU A 115 -17.13 -17.02 1.39
CA LEU A 115 -17.70 -17.24 0.07
C LEU A 115 -16.69 -17.97 -0.83
N THR A 116 -17.16 -19.04 -1.45
CA THR A 116 -16.42 -19.82 -2.45
C THR A 116 -17.16 -19.80 -3.78
N LYS A 117 -16.52 -20.26 -4.86
CA LYS A 117 -17.14 -20.30 -6.19
C LYS A 117 -18.39 -21.19 -6.25
N ASP A 118 -18.39 -22.25 -5.44
CA ASP A 118 -19.43 -23.26 -5.43
C ASP A 118 -20.50 -22.90 -4.39
N THR A 119 -20.53 -21.63 -3.95
CA THR A 119 -21.54 -21.15 -3.01
C THR A 119 -22.85 -21.00 -3.76
N VAL A 120 -23.81 -21.81 -3.35
CA VAL A 120 -25.20 -21.82 -3.81
C VAL A 120 -26.05 -21.72 -2.55
N GLY A 121 -27.23 -21.12 -2.65
CA GLY A 121 -28.16 -20.96 -1.55
C GLY A 121 -27.77 -19.85 -0.57
N TYR A 122 -26.93 -18.89 -0.98
CA TYR A 122 -26.45 -17.85 -0.08
C TYR A 122 -27.54 -16.79 0.14
N GLU A 123 -27.88 -16.52 1.40
CA GLU A 123 -28.77 -15.44 1.78
C GLU A 123 -27.97 -14.17 2.06
N ILE A 124 -28.22 -13.12 1.28
CA ILE A 124 -27.56 -11.83 1.45
C ILE A 124 -28.36 -11.00 2.45
N GLU A 125 -27.71 -10.48 3.49
CA GLU A 125 -28.38 -9.65 4.50
C GLU A 125 -29.07 -8.44 3.85
N GLY A 126 -30.40 -8.33 4.05
CA GLY A 126 -31.22 -7.26 3.48
C GLY A 126 -31.74 -7.49 2.06
N LYS A 127 -31.46 -8.66 1.45
CA LYS A 127 -32.09 -9.10 0.21
C LYS A 127 -32.84 -10.40 0.42
N ASP A 128 -34.03 -10.47 -0.16
CA ASP A 128 -34.84 -11.68 -0.11
C ASP A 128 -34.36 -12.67 -1.18
N GLY A 129 -34.50 -13.95 -0.87
CA GLY A 129 -34.13 -15.05 -1.77
C GLY A 129 -32.69 -15.55 -1.64
N SER A 130 -32.43 -16.59 -2.40
CA SER A 130 -31.16 -17.32 -2.44
C SER A 130 -30.34 -16.91 -3.65
N TRP A 131 -29.03 -16.77 -3.42
CA TRP A 131 -28.08 -16.27 -4.40
C TRP A 131 -26.96 -17.28 -4.62
N GLU A 132 -26.51 -17.39 -5.87
CA GLU A 132 -25.39 -18.24 -6.27
C GLU A 132 -24.22 -17.40 -6.80
N VAL A 133 -23.01 -17.89 -6.60
CA VAL A 133 -21.79 -17.26 -7.14
C VAL A 133 -21.62 -17.65 -8.61
N ILE A 134 -21.68 -16.67 -9.51
CA ILE A 134 -21.50 -16.92 -10.95
C ILE A 134 -20.11 -16.55 -11.46
N ASP A 135 -19.46 -15.58 -10.82
CA ASP A 135 -18.13 -15.12 -11.21
C ASP A 135 -17.39 -14.52 -10.00
N TYR A 136 -16.08 -14.32 -10.11
CA TYR A 136 -15.29 -13.72 -9.07
C TYR A 136 -14.07 -12.98 -9.62
N LEU A 137 -13.64 -11.96 -8.89
CA LEU A 137 -12.54 -11.09 -9.23
C LEU A 137 -11.54 -11.01 -8.08
N LEU A 138 -10.24 -11.15 -8.38
CA LEU A 138 -9.18 -11.00 -7.40
C LEU A 138 -8.62 -9.57 -7.47
N VAL A 139 -8.85 -8.77 -6.41
CA VAL A 139 -8.32 -7.41 -6.30
C VAL A 139 -7.42 -7.29 -5.07
N GLU A 140 -6.16 -6.92 -5.27
CA GLU A 140 -5.12 -6.81 -4.23
C GLU A 140 -5.00 -8.04 -3.30
N GLY A 141 -5.24 -9.24 -3.84
CA GLY A 141 -5.16 -10.50 -3.09
C GLY A 141 -6.43 -10.85 -2.31
N LYS A 142 -7.52 -10.08 -2.45
CA LYS A 142 -8.85 -10.38 -1.89
C LYS A 142 -9.82 -10.79 -3.00
N ASN A 143 -10.62 -11.81 -2.73
CA ASN A 143 -11.63 -12.28 -3.67
C ASN A 143 -12.93 -11.49 -3.50
N TYR A 144 -13.48 -11.05 -4.63
CA TYR A 144 -14.80 -10.47 -4.75
C TYR A 144 -15.66 -11.39 -5.60
N PHE A 145 -16.92 -11.57 -5.23
CA PHE A 145 -17.83 -12.53 -5.85
C PHE A 145 -19.02 -11.81 -6.46
N LEU A 146 -19.39 -12.21 -7.67
CA LEU A 146 -20.59 -11.76 -8.35
C LEU A 146 -21.69 -12.79 -8.09
N MET A 147 -22.79 -12.30 -7.52
CA MET A 147 -23.92 -13.10 -7.11
C MET A 147 -25.08 -12.92 -8.09
N GLU A 148 -25.63 -14.03 -8.57
CA GLU A 148 -26.87 -14.09 -9.34
C GLU A 148 -27.99 -14.63 -8.45
N HIS A 149 -29.22 -14.14 -8.66
CA HIS A 149 -30.38 -14.62 -7.93
C HIS A 149 -30.83 -15.96 -8.51
N GLU A 150 -30.98 -17.01 -7.72
CA GLU A 150 -31.26 -18.36 -8.26
C GLU A 150 -32.61 -18.47 -8.99
N GLN A 151 -33.67 -17.88 -8.42
CA GLN A 151 -35.01 -18.01 -8.99
C GLN A 151 -35.26 -17.12 -10.22
N TYR A 152 -34.64 -15.94 -10.25
CA TYR A 152 -34.91 -14.91 -11.26
C TYR A 152 -33.72 -14.72 -12.23
N GLY A 153 -32.58 -15.34 -11.97
CA GLY A 153 -31.39 -15.27 -12.79
C GLY A 153 -31.05 -13.84 -13.21
N LYS A 154 -31.09 -13.63 -14.54
CA LYS A 154 -30.76 -12.37 -15.22
C LYS A 154 -31.85 -11.29 -15.14
N ASP A 155 -33.04 -11.63 -14.68
CA ASP A 155 -34.13 -10.66 -14.50
C ASP A 155 -33.92 -9.78 -13.25
N VAL A 156 -32.97 -10.16 -12.39
CA VAL A 156 -32.58 -9.42 -11.18
C VAL A 156 -31.13 -8.95 -11.33
N ALA A 157 -30.85 -7.73 -10.84
CA ALA A 157 -29.50 -7.18 -10.85
C ALA A 157 -28.53 -8.02 -10.00
N TYR A 158 -27.35 -8.29 -10.55
CA TYR A 158 -26.25 -8.95 -9.86
C TYR A 158 -25.74 -8.13 -8.68
N VAL A 159 -25.28 -8.83 -7.65
CA VAL A 159 -24.74 -8.25 -6.41
C VAL A 159 -23.27 -8.60 -6.28
N VAL A 160 -22.43 -7.65 -5.88
CA VAL A 160 -21.01 -7.92 -5.66
C VAL A 160 -20.70 -7.94 -4.16
N LEU A 161 -20.18 -9.06 -3.71
CA LEU A 161 -19.76 -9.31 -2.32
C LEU A 161 -18.23 -9.42 -2.23
N ASN A 162 -17.66 -9.09 -1.07
CA ASN A 162 -16.28 -9.47 -0.75
C ASN A 162 -16.24 -10.88 -0.14
N GLN A 163 -15.06 -11.49 0.01
CA GLN A 163 -14.87 -12.82 0.63
C GLN A 163 -15.52 -12.99 2.02
N ASP A 164 -15.68 -11.89 2.75
CA ASP A 164 -16.28 -11.83 4.09
C ASP A 164 -17.83 -11.74 4.05
N GLY A 165 -18.46 -11.76 2.87
CA GLY A 165 -19.92 -11.62 2.71
C GLY A 165 -20.44 -10.17 2.73
N LYS A 166 -19.56 -9.17 2.85
CA LYS A 166 -19.94 -7.75 2.80
C LYS A 166 -20.32 -7.33 1.39
N VAL A 167 -21.50 -6.72 1.22
CA VAL A 167 -21.94 -6.11 -0.04
C VAL A 167 -21.09 -4.88 -0.38
N ILE A 168 -20.46 -4.89 -1.55
CA ILE A 168 -19.71 -3.77 -2.11
C ILE A 168 -20.55 -3.03 -3.15
N VAL A 169 -21.29 -3.76 -3.98
CA VAL A 169 -22.21 -3.18 -4.96
C VAL A 169 -23.54 -3.92 -4.92
N ASP A 170 -24.62 -3.17 -4.75
CA ASP A 170 -25.97 -3.69 -4.55
C ASP A 170 -26.70 -4.02 -5.85
N SER A 171 -26.39 -3.34 -6.97
CA SER A 171 -27.13 -3.50 -8.23
C SER A 171 -26.21 -3.31 -9.44
N THR A 172 -25.98 -4.37 -10.22
CA THR A 172 -25.20 -4.34 -11.47
C THR A 172 -25.84 -5.26 -12.51
N TYR A 173 -25.91 -4.85 -13.79
CA TYR A 173 -26.45 -5.69 -14.87
C TYR A 173 -25.37 -6.24 -15.82
N ASN A 174 -24.15 -5.68 -15.74
CA ASN A 174 -23.03 -6.02 -16.62
C ASN A 174 -21.91 -6.80 -15.89
N GLY A 175 -22.19 -7.37 -14.72
CA GLY A 175 -21.17 -8.08 -13.92
C GLY A 175 -20.05 -7.16 -13.43
N PHE A 176 -18.79 -7.62 -13.49
CA PHE A 176 -17.59 -6.85 -13.14
C PHE A 176 -17.21 -5.80 -14.20
N ASP A 177 -18.10 -4.86 -14.44
CA ASP A 177 -17.85 -3.71 -15.32
C ASP A 177 -16.80 -2.76 -14.69
N ASP A 178 -16.23 -1.86 -15.49
CA ASP A 178 -15.20 -0.90 -15.05
C ASP A 178 -15.71 -0.03 -13.89
N ALA A 179 -17.00 0.33 -13.88
CA ALA A 179 -17.61 1.06 -12.78
C ALA A 179 -17.63 0.26 -11.46
N VAL A 180 -17.84 -1.05 -11.55
CA VAL A 180 -17.85 -1.96 -10.39
C VAL A 180 -16.43 -2.18 -9.88
N LYS A 181 -15.48 -2.39 -10.79
CA LYS A 181 -14.06 -2.49 -10.49
C LYS A 181 -13.54 -1.23 -9.78
N GLN A 182 -13.95 -0.04 -10.22
CA GLN A 182 -13.62 1.22 -9.54
C GLN A 182 -14.21 1.29 -8.13
N LYS A 183 -15.49 0.92 -7.94
CA LYS A 183 -16.09 0.87 -6.58
C LYS A 183 -15.37 -0.09 -5.64
N ILE A 184 -14.91 -1.24 -6.15
CA ILE A 184 -14.11 -2.20 -5.38
C ILE A 184 -12.78 -1.56 -4.98
N LEU A 185 -12.14 -0.88 -5.92
CA LEU A 185 -10.87 -0.19 -5.69
C LEU A 185 -10.99 0.98 -4.70
N ASP A 186 -12.04 1.79 -4.82
CA ASP A 186 -12.38 2.88 -3.87
C ASP A 186 -12.66 2.34 -2.47
N SER A 187 -13.24 1.14 -2.36
CA SER A 187 -13.48 0.48 -1.06
C SER A 187 -12.18 0.02 -0.40
N LEU A 188 -11.15 -0.30 -1.19
CA LEU A 188 -9.83 -0.71 -0.72
C LEU A 188 -8.93 0.47 -0.38
N HIS A 189 -8.97 1.49 -1.24
CA HIS A 189 -8.26 2.76 -1.07
C HIS A 189 -9.30 3.87 -0.96
N PRO A 190 -9.93 4.04 0.22
CA PRO A 190 -10.86 5.15 0.40
C PRO A 190 -10.13 6.43 0.02
N PRO A 191 -10.72 7.29 -0.83
CA PRO A 191 -10.14 8.59 -1.08
C PRO A 191 -10.02 9.25 0.28
N VAL A 192 -8.78 9.42 0.73
CA VAL A 192 -8.50 10.26 1.89
C VAL A 192 -9.14 11.58 1.52
N GLN A 193 -10.23 11.93 2.19
CA GLN A 193 -10.77 13.27 2.12
C GLN A 193 -9.57 14.16 2.39
N GLU A 194 -9.13 14.91 1.39
CA GLU A 194 -8.29 16.07 1.62
C GLU A 194 -9.12 16.98 2.52
N GLN A 195 -9.00 16.76 3.83
CA GLN A 195 -9.14 17.83 4.76
C GLN A 195 -8.11 18.84 4.29
N THR A 196 -8.61 19.93 3.71
CA THR A 196 -7.90 21.18 3.54
C THR A 196 -7.44 21.67 4.91
N GLU A 197 -6.38 21.06 5.44
CA GLU A 197 -5.49 21.59 6.46
C GLU A 197 -4.07 21.09 6.15
N ASN A 198 -3.47 21.77 5.17
CA ASN A 198 -2.06 22.17 5.16
C ASN A 198 -1.07 21.19 5.84
N SER A 199 -0.95 19.98 5.31
CA SER A 199 0.10 19.05 5.70
C SER A 199 0.79 18.56 4.44
N LYS A 200 1.80 19.30 3.99
CA LYS A 200 2.76 18.81 2.99
C LYS A 200 3.25 17.44 3.46
N PRO A 201 3.28 16.39 2.61
CA PRO A 201 3.91 15.13 2.99
C PRO A 201 5.34 15.44 3.40
N LYS A 202 5.80 14.90 4.54
CA LYS A 202 7.23 14.96 4.91
C LYS A 202 8.01 14.17 3.86
N LEU A 203 8.42 14.85 2.80
CA LEU A 203 9.36 14.33 1.82
C LEU A 203 10.67 14.02 2.54
N ASP A 204 11.15 12.79 2.43
CA ASP A 204 12.50 12.42 2.82
C ASP A 204 13.51 13.28 2.03
N ASN A 205 14.63 13.63 2.68
CA ASN A 205 15.60 14.58 2.14
C ASN A 205 16.10 14.21 0.74
N TRP A 206 16.20 12.92 0.42
CA TRP A 206 16.69 12.43 -0.88
C TRP A 206 15.68 12.60 -2.02
N GLN A 207 14.38 12.70 -1.74
CA GLN A 207 13.34 12.92 -2.75
C GLN A 207 13.35 14.37 -3.26
N LYS A 208 13.68 15.33 -2.38
CA LYS A 208 13.84 16.76 -2.75
C LYS A 208 15.03 17.01 -3.67
N TYR A 209 16.02 16.11 -3.66
CA TYR A 209 17.26 16.20 -4.43
C TYR A 209 17.06 15.88 -5.91
N LEU A 210 16.14 14.99 -6.25
CA LEU A 210 15.90 14.59 -7.65
C LEU A 210 15.08 15.63 -8.43
N GLU A 211 14.23 16.37 -7.73
CA GLU A 211 13.24 17.26 -8.36
C GLU A 211 13.78 18.66 -8.67
N ASN A 212 14.80 19.14 -7.94
CA ASN A 212 15.26 20.53 -8.02
C ASN A 212 16.55 20.77 -8.81
N GLY A 213 17.22 19.74 -9.33
CA GLY A 213 18.16 19.82 -10.46
C GLY A 213 19.33 20.83 -10.47
N GLU A 214 19.54 21.69 -9.47
CA GLU A 214 20.53 22.76 -9.51
C GLU A 214 21.38 22.80 -8.24
N TYR A 215 22.64 22.36 -8.38
CA TYR A 215 23.64 22.32 -7.31
C TYR A 215 24.22 23.70 -6.93
N LEU A 216 23.77 24.78 -7.58
CA LEU A 216 24.40 26.12 -7.46
C LEU A 216 23.64 27.11 -6.58
N ARG A 217 22.34 26.90 -6.32
CA ARG A 217 21.52 27.87 -5.58
C ARG A 217 21.67 27.79 -4.05
N SER A 218 22.22 26.70 -3.53
CA SER A 218 22.43 26.50 -2.09
C SER A 218 23.73 27.12 -1.57
N ALA A 219 24.69 27.45 -2.45
CA ALA A 219 25.90 28.16 -2.05
C ALA A 219 25.64 29.65 -1.77
N GLU A 220 24.69 30.29 -2.49
CA GLU A 220 24.34 31.70 -2.29
C GLU A 220 23.35 31.94 -1.13
N ILE A 221 22.51 30.96 -0.78
CA ILE A 221 21.50 31.10 0.29
C ILE A 221 22.11 31.07 1.70
N THR A 222 23.33 30.58 1.87
CA THR A 222 24.01 30.56 3.18
C THR A 222 24.37 31.94 3.73
N GLU A 223 24.19 33.03 2.97
CA GLU A 223 24.40 34.40 3.45
C GLU A 223 23.11 35.18 3.81
N GLU A 224 21.92 34.64 3.54
CA GLU A 224 20.67 35.36 3.87
C GLU A 224 20.10 34.96 5.23
N ALA A 225 20.48 35.72 6.25
CA ALA A 225 19.88 35.69 7.57
C ALA A 225 18.47 36.30 7.56
N ASN A 226 17.44 35.57 7.11
CA ASN A 226 16.05 35.87 7.50
C ASN A 226 15.05 34.78 7.12
N TYR A 227 14.47 34.10 8.12
CA TYR A 227 13.17 33.44 7.98
C TYR A 227 12.29 33.82 9.17
N ASN A 228 11.65 34.99 9.07
CA ASN A 228 10.30 35.30 9.58
C ASN A 228 9.94 36.75 9.22
N MET A 229 9.34 36.95 8.06
CA MET A 229 8.63 38.20 7.73
C MET A 229 7.22 38.15 8.33
N ILE A 230 7.05 38.58 9.58
CA ILE A 230 5.70 38.73 10.16
C ILE A 230 5.32 40.17 10.55
N ASP A 231 6.24 41.16 10.63
CA ASP A 231 5.79 42.54 10.92
C ASP A 231 6.75 43.67 10.52
N GLY A 232 7.48 43.57 9.40
CA GLY A 232 8.26 44.69 8.83
C GLY A 232 9.33 45.36 9.74
N LEU A 233 9.50 44.92 10.98
CA LEU A 233 10.32 45.53 12.02
C LEU A 233 11.51 44.61 12.33
N ARG A 234 12.73 45.14 12.10
CA ARG A 234 13.98 44.50 12.49
C ARG A 234 14.10 44.45 14.01
N ASN A 235 13.77 43.31 14.63
CA ASN A 235 13.90 43.14 16.08
C ASN A 235 15.08 42.26 16.52
N ASN A 236 16.08 42.06 15.65
CA ASN A 236 17.33 41.41 16.05
C ASN A 236 18.56 42.04 15.38
N SER A 237 18.75 43.34 15.57
CA SER A 237 20.10 43.90 15.56
C SER A 237 20.64 43.84 16.99
N ALA A 238 21.82 43.24 17.17
CA ALA A 238 22.55 43.34 18.43
C ALA A 238 22.67 44.84 18.81
N PRO A 239 22.39 45.24 20.07
CA PRO A 239 22.63 46.61 20.47
C PRO A 239 24.10 46.91 20.24
N LYS A 240 24.37 47.90 19.37
CA LYS A 240 25.71 48.47 19.25
C LYS A 240 26.12 48.96 20.64
N ASP A 241 27.36 48.63 21.00
CA ASP A 241 28.05 49.04 22.23
C ASP A 241 27.75 48.28 23.53
N LYS A 242 28.19 47.02 23.63
CA LYS A 242 28.67 46.48 24.92
C LYS A 242 29.98 45.71 24.74
N LYS A 243 31.08 46.31 25.24
CA LYS A 243 32.43 45.72 25.37
C LYS A 243 32.36 44.26 25.84
N LYS A 244 33.17 43.38 25.23
CA LYS A 244 33.40 42.00 25.68
C LYS A 244 33.74 41.99 27.17
N ARG A 245 32.76 41.69 28.03
CA ARG A 245 33.04 41.37 29.44
C ARG A 245 33.45 39.89 29.49
N PRO A 246 34.54 39.52 30.19
CA PRO A 246 34.92 38.13 30.35
C PRO A 246 33.77 37.38 31.05
N LYS A 247 33.45 36.18 30.56
CA LYS A 247 32.37 35.35 31.09
C LYS A 247 32.70 34.99 32.54
N GLU A 248 31.85 35.36 33.49
CA GLU A 248 31.98 34.93 34.89
C GLU A 248 31.89 33.40 34.98
N SER A 249 32.85 32.80 35.69
CA SER A 249 32.92 31.35 35.89
C SER A 249 31.66 30.84 36.58
N VAL A 250 31.09 29.75 36.06
CA VAL A 250 29.91 29.08 36.61
C VAL A 250 30.11 28.70 38.09
N LEU A 251 31.36 28.44 38.53
CA LEU A 251 31.67 28.17 39.93
C LEU A 251 31.38 29.35 40.87
N ALA A 252 31.61 30.59 40.42
CA ALA A 252 31.36 31.78 41.25
C ALA A 252 29.85 31.94 41.51
N LYS A 253 29.03 31.80 40.46
CA LYS A 253 27.56 31.80 40.58
C LYS A 253 27.04 30.64 41.43
N LEU A 254 27.72 29.49 41.40
CA LEU A 254 27.34 28.32 42.18
C LEU A 254 27.61 28.54 43.69
N ASN A 255 28.73 29.16 44.05
CA ASN A 255 29.03 29.50 45.44
C ASN A 255 28.13 30.61 45.99
N GLU A 256 27.83 31.63 45.18
CA GLU A 256 26.92 32.71 45.57
C GLU A 256 25.49 32.17 45.82
N LYS A 257 24.99 31.28 44.96
CA LYS A 257 23.73 30.58 45.20
C LYS A 257 23.76 29.66 46.42
N LYS A 258 24.89 29.01 46.72
CA LYS A 258 25.05 28.19 47.95
C LYS A 258 24.97 29.06 49.21
N GLU A 259 25.57 30.24 49.21
CA GLU A 259 25.47 31.19 50.33
C GLU A 259 24.06 31.79 50.46
N GLU A 260 23.39 32.05 49.33
CA GLU A 260 22.02 32.54 49.31
C GLU A 260 21.02 31.47 49.81
N VAL A 261 21.24 30.21 49.45
CA VAL A 261 20.49 29.06 49.99
C VAL A 261 20.79 28.88 51.48
N ALA A 262 22.02 29.02 51.94
CA ALA A 262 22.38 28.95 53.37
C ALA A 262 21.78 30.12 54.20
N LYS A 263 21.54 31.27 53.58
CA LYS A 263 20.80 32.39 54.17
C LYS A 263 19.27 32.16 54.15
N ARG A 264 18.72 31.53 53.11
CA ARG A 264 17.30 31.18 52.99
C ARG A 264 16.86 29.96 53.81
N SER A 265 17.74 28.98 54.05
CA SER A 265 17.43 27.74 54.78
C SER A 265 17.61 27.86 56.31
N GLY A 266 17.86 29.06 56.84
CA GLY A 266 17.85 29.29 58.28
C GLY A 266 18.94 28.57 59.10
N GLN A 267 19.94 27.94 58.47
CA GLN A 267 21.03 27.28 59.21
C GLN A 267 22.03 28.26 59.85
N LYS A 268 22.08 29.53 59.42
CA LYS A 268 22.90 30.56 60.08
C LYS A 268 22.33 31.05 61.42
N ALA A 269 21.06 30.79 61.74
CA ALA A 269 20.51 31.06 63.07
C ALA A 269 20.78 29.92 64.07
N MET A 270 20.96 28.67 63.60
CA MET A 270 21.17 27.52 64.49
C MET A 270 22.64 27.34 64.92
N GLN A 271 23.61 27.79 64.11
CA GLN A 271 25.04 27.74 64.47
C GLN A 271 25.52 28.92 65.34
N GLN A 272 24.78 30.04 65.39
CA GLN A 272 25.15 31.18 66.24
C GLN A 272 24.39 31.19 67.59
N ILE A 273 23.25 30.49 67.68
CA ILE A 273 22.51 30.29 68.95
C ILE A 273 23.10 29.12 69.75
N MET A 274 23.67 28.08 69.12
CA MET A 274 24.44 27.06 69.86
C MET A 274 25.86 27.50 70.27
N GLY A 275 26.32 28.68 69.82
CA GLY A 275 27.63 29.25 70.18
C GLY A 275 27.60 30.26 71.33
N GLN A 276 26.42 30.66 71.82
CA GLN A 276 26.29 31.66 72.91
C GLN A 276 25.64 31.13 74.19
N ASP A 277 25.07 29.91 74.19
CA ASP A 277 24.46 29.28 75.37
C ASP A 277 25.34 28.23 76.07
N VAL A 278 26.60 28.04 75.65
CA VAL A 278 27.57 27.16 76.34
C VAL A 278 28.62 27.94 77.15
N GLU A 279 28.60 29.28 77.10
CA GLU A 279 29.50 30.15 77.89
C GLU A 279 28.84 30.79 79.12
N ARG A 280 27.68 30.27 79.57
CA ARG A 280 27.03 30.65 80.84
C ARG A 280 26.62 29.46 81.70
N THR A 281 27.45 28.43 81.76
CA THR A 281 27.52 27.49 82.91
C THR A 281 28.98 27.13 83.18
N LYS A 282 29.76 28.14 83.55
CA LYS A 282 31.03 27.98 84.28
C LYS A 282 31.02 28.91 85.49
N LYS A 283 30.46 28.42 86.58
CA LYS A 283 30.90 28.67 87.95
C LYS A 283 30.45 27.51 88.83
#